data_AF-A0A239IMF9-F1
#
_entry.id   AF-A0A239IMF9-F1
#
_cell.length_a   1.000
_cell.length_b   1.000
_cell.length_c   1.000
_cell.angle_alpha   90.00
_cell.angle_beta   90.00
_cell.angle_gamma   90.00
#
_symmetry.space_group_name_H-M   'P 1'
#
loop_
_entity.id
_entity.type
_entity.pdbx_description
1 polymer ?
#
loop_
_entity_poly.entity_id
_entity_poly.type
_entity_poly.pdbx_seq_one_letter_code
_entity_poly.pdbx_strand_id
1 'polypeptide(L)'
;MTESAVGGEQPLSLTARAARAYLDVCFFHPFDDGNARCAFLALVFVLAREGVALNGVGLLRRIAFRADDPQDALTLVRYIDAHLAETRRSVALGSQPYR
;
A
#
# COMPACT_ATOMS: atom_id res chain seq x y z
N MET A 1 0.28 28.78 -22.46
CA MET A 1 0.83 28.84 -21.10
C MET A 1 0.25 27.70 -20.30
N THR A 2 0.97 26.58 -20.22
CA THR A 2 0.99 25.68 -19.06
C THR A 2 2.27 24.85 -19.19
N GLU A 3 3.25 25.28 -18.42
CA GLU A 3 4.56 24.67 -18.25
C GLU A 3 4.36 23.26 -17.66
N SER A 4 4.60 22.22 -18.46
CA SER A 4 4.73 20.87 -17.94
C SER A 4 6.00 20.84 -17.09
N ALA A 5 5.81 20.95 -15.78
CA ALA A 5 6.90 20.86 -14.82
C ALA A 5 7.67 19.56 -15.05
N VAL A 6 8.90 19.69 -15.53
CA VAL A 6 9.94 18.66 -15.47
C VAL A 6 10.28 18.49 -13.99
N GLY A 7 9.40 17.80 -13.26
CA GLY A 7 9.74 17.22 -11.97
C GLY A 7 10.59 16.01 -12.25
N GLY A 8 11.91 16.14 -12.09
CA GLY A 8 12.85 15.03 -12.27
C GLY A 8 12.33 13.77 -11.59
N GLU A 9 12.43 12.64 -12.28
CA GLU A 9 11.91 11.33 -11.90
C GLU A 9 12.58 10.83 -10.62
N GLN A 10 12.29 11.45 -9.47
CA GLN A 10 12.52 10.81 -8.20
C GLN A 10 11.60 9.59 -8.18
N PRO A 11 12.15 8.38 -7.98
CA PRO A 11 11.33 7.19 -7.86
C PRO A 11 10.25 7.44 -6.81
N LEU A 12 8.99 7.23 -7.19
CA LEU A 12 7.87 7.32 -6.26
C LEU A 12 8.22 6.59 -4.96
N SER A 13 7.85 7.18 -3.82
CA SER A 13 8.11 6.56 -2.52
C SER A 13 7.55 5.13 -2.49
N LEU A 14 8.17 4.25 -1.70
CA LEU A 14 7.71 2.86 -1.58
C LEU A 14 6.21 2.77 -1.29
N THR A 15 5.73 3.61 -0.35
CA THR A 15 4.31 3.70 -0.02
C THR A 15 3.47 4.11 -1.22
N ALA A 16 3.91 5.12 -1.99
CA ALA A 16 3.20 5.58 -3.19
C ALA A 16 3.11 4.48 -4.27
N ARG A 17 4.19 3.73 -4.49
CA ARG A 17 4.18 2.60 -5.45
C ARG A 17 3.27 1.47 -4.99
N ALA A 18 3.30 1.12 -3.71
CA ALA A 18 2.44 0.08 -3.14
C ALA A 18 0.95 0.46 -3.22
N ALA A 19 0.63 1.72 -2.87
CA ALA A 19 -0.73 2.26 -2.99
C ALA A 19 -1.20 2.30 -4.45
N ARG A 20 -0.33 2.71 -5.38
CA ARG A 20 -0.64 2.72 -6.80
C ARG A 20 -0.98 1.33 -7.33
N ALA A 21 -0.18 0.32 -7.00
CA ALA A 21 -0.43 -1.06 -7.40
C ALA A 21 -1.76 -1.61 -6.86
N TYR A 22 -2.10 -1.29 -5.61
CA TYR A 22 -3.39 -1.65 -5.02
C TYR A 22 -4.57 -1.01 -5.77
N LEU A 23 -4.49 0.31 -5.99
CA LEU A 23 -5.55 1.10 -6.62
C LEU A 23 -5.74 0.73 -8.09
N ASP A 24 -4.66 0.43 -8.82
CA ASP A 24 -4.74 -0.02 -10.21
C ASP A 24 -5.54 -1.33 -10.31
N VAL A 25 -5.32 -2.30 -9.41
CA VAL A 25 -6.10 -3.55 -9.40
C VAL A 25 -7.56 -3.30 -9.03
N CYS A 26 -7.83 -2.45 -8.05
CA CYS A 26 -9.20 -2.10 -7.67
C CYS A 26 -9.95 -1.39 -8.82
N PHE A 27 -9.25 -0.52 -9.56
CA PHE A 27 -9.81 0.25 -10.67
C PHE A 27 -10.05 -0.61 -11.91
N PHE A 28 -9.04 -1.37 -12.36
CA PHE A 28 -9.15 -2.16 -13.58
C PHE A 28 -9.99 -3.41 -13.40
N HIS A 29 -10.16 -3.88 -12.16
CA HIS A 29 -11.00 -5.03 -11.81
C HIS A 29 -10.80 -6.23 -12.76
N PRO A 30 -9.56 -6.73 -12.94
CA PRO A 30 -9.19 -7.65 -14.02
C PRO A 30 -9.83 -9.04 -13.94
N PHE A 31 -10.43 -9.40 -12.80
CA PHE A 31 -11.06 -10.70 -12.57
C PHE A 31 -12.56 -10.53 -12.30
N ASP A 32 -13.35 -11.58 -12.55
CA ASP A 32 -14.78 -11.58 -12.21
C ASP A 32 -15.01 -11.59 -10.68
N ASP A 33 -14.09 -12.16 -9.91
CA ASP A 33 -14.05 -12.12 -8.44
C ASP A 33 -12.58 -12.15 -7.95
N GLY A 34 -12.36 -11.79 -6.68
CA GLY A 34 -11.06 -11.87 -6.05
C GLY A 34 -10.19 -10.63 -6.23
N ASN A 35 -10.68 -9.57 -6.86
CA ASN A 35 -9.93 -8.32 -7.08
C ASN A 35 -9.41 -7.70 -5.79
N ALA A 36 -10.20 -7.72 -4.70
CA ALA A 36 -9.72 -7.25 -3.39
C ALA A 36 -8.52 -8.06 -2.88
N ARG A 37 -8.52 -9.38 -3.12
CA ARG A 37 -7.40 -10.27 -2.75
C ARG A 37 -6.20 -10.03 -3.65
N CYS A 38 -6.42 -9.84 -4.95
CA CYS A 38 -5.36 -9.51 -5.90
C CYS A 38 -4.71 -8.15 -5.57
N ALA A 39 -5.51 -7.12 -5.28
CA ALA A 39 -5.03 -5.79 -4.90
C ALA A 39 -4.17 -5.85 -3.63
N PHE A 40 -4.65 -6.59 -2.62
CA PHE A 40 -3.90 -6.82 -1.40
C PHE A 40 -2.56 -7.56 -1.65
N LEU A 41 -2.57 -8.61 -2.47
CA LEU A 41 -1.35 -9.34 -2.82
C LEU A 41 -0.36 -8.45 -3.60
N ALA A 42 -0.85 -7.61 -4.51
CA ALA A 42 -0.02 -6.65 -5.25
C ALA A 42 0.66 -5.65 -4.31
N LEU A 43 -0.08 -5.12 -3.33
CA LEU A 43 0.46 -4.23 -2.30
C LEU A 43 1.54 -4.91 -1.46
N VAL A 44 1.25 -6.11 -0.92
CA VAL A 44 2.20 -6.86 -0.10
C VAL A 44 3.43 -7.25 -0.91
N PHE A 45 3.27 -7.60 -2.18
CA PHE A 45 4.38 -7.94 -3.08
C PHE A 45 5.32 -6.74 -3.28
N VAL A 46 4.80 -5.54 -3.54
CA VAL A 46 5.62 -4.33 -3.70
C VAL A 46 6.40 -4.01 -2.42
N LEU A 47 5.79 -4.17 -1.25
CA LEU A 47 6.45 -3.97 0.04
C LEU A 47 7.53 -5.04 0.29
N ALA A 48 7.20 -6.32 0.04
CA ALA A 48 8.11 -7.44 0.26
C ALA A 48 9.34 -7.38 -0.64
N ARG A 49 9.20 -6.90 -1.89
CA ARG A 49 10.35 -6.68 -2.80
C ARG A 49 11.39 -5.71 -2.25
N GLU A 50 10.99 -4.86 -1.31
CA GLU A 50 11.84 -3.83 -0.69
C GLU A 50 12.15 -4.18 0.78
N GLY A 51 11.97 -5.45 1.16
CA GLY A 51 12.30 -5.97 2.50
C GLY A 51 11.32 -5.55 3.60
N VAL A 52 10.15 -5.03 3.24
CA VAL A 52 9.13 -4.58 4.21
C VAL A 52 8.04 -5.63 4.35
N ALA A 53 7.90 -6.20 5.55
CA ALA A 53 6.77 -7.06 5.92
C ALA A 53 5.78 -6.27 6.78
N LEU A 54 4.47 -6.43 6.53
CA LEU A 54 3.44 -5.86 7.40
C LEU A 54 3.23 -6.78 8.62
N ASN A 55 3.50 -6.28 9.83
CA ASN A 55 3.38 -7.06 11.07
C ASN A 55 1.94 -7.44 11.47
N GLY A 56 0.92 -6.88 10.80
CA GLY A 56 -0.48 -7.20 11.06
C GLY A 56 -1.37 -6.90 9.86
N VAL A 57 -1.74 -7.93 9.10
CA VAL A 57 -2.60 -7.80 7.90
C VAL A 57 -4.09 -7.97 8.18
N GLY A 58 -4.47 -8.20 9.45
CA GLY A 58 -5.83 -8.56 9.85
C GLY A 58 -6.92 -7.52 9.54
N LEU A 59 -6.54 -6.25 9.36
CA LEU A 59 -7.48 -5.14 9.14
C LEU A 59 -7.67 -4.75 7.67
N LEU A 60 -6.75 -5.11 6.76
CA LEU A 60 -6.96 -4.93 5.31
C LEU A 60 -8.10 -5.83 4.79
N ARG A 61 -8.53 -6.81 5.59
CA ARG A 61 -9.63 -7.73 5.27
C ARG A 61 -11.03 -7.17 5.53
N ARG A 62 -11.18 -5.98 6.15
CA ARG A 62 -12.48 -5.53 6.68
C ARG A 62 -12.95 -4.15 6.18
N ILE A 63 -12.15 -3.45 5.38
CA ILE A 63 -12.50 -2.13 4.84
C ILE A 63 -12.36 -2.19 3.31
N ALA A 64 -13.46 -2.07 2.60
CA ALA A 64 -13.45 -1.90 1.15
C ALA A 64 -13.15 -0.43 0.85
N PHE A 65 -11.91 -0.14 0.41
CA PHE A 65 -11.54 1.19 -0.09
C PHE A 65 -11.98 1.33 -1.53
N ARG A 66 -12.74 2.38 -1.83
CA ARG A 66 -13.18 2.72 -3.17
C ARG A 66 -12.05 3.38 -3.96
N ALA A 67 -11.77 2.87 -5.15
CA ALA A 67 -10.72 3.42 -6.02
C ALA A 67 -11.13 4.72 -6.72
N ASP A 68 -12.43 4.97 -6.84
CA ASP A 68 -13.03 6.16 -7.45
C ASP A 68 -13.19 7.33 -6.46
N ASP A 69 -12.91 7.11 -5.17
CA ASP A 69 -12.99 8.14 -4.13
C ASP A 69 -11.57 8.60 -3.69
N PRO A 70 -11.18 9.85 -3.96
CA PRO A 70 -9.90 10.41 -3.54
C PRO A 70 -9.67 10.37 -2.01
N GLN A 71 -10.72 10.43 -1.20
CA GLN A 71 -10.61 10.36 0.26
C GLN A 71 -10.31 8.95 0.75
N ASP A 72 -10.88 7.92 0.15
CA ASP A 72 -10.54 6.53 0.45
C ASP A 72 -9.10 6.22 0.07
N ALA A 73 -8.62 6.75 -1.06
CA ALA A 73 -7.23 6.63 -1.47
C ALA A 73 -6.27 7.28 -0.44
N LEU A 74 -6.58 8.49 0.03
CA LEU A 74 -5.77 9.17 1.04
C LEU A 74 -5.82 8.44 2.40
N THR A 75 -6.98 7.91 2.76
CA THR A 75 -7.18 7.12 3.99
C THR A 75 -6.34 5.85 3.96
N LEU A 76 -6.29 5.15 2.82
CA LEU A 76 -5.46 3.98 2.62
C LEU A 76 -3.96 4.31 2.76
N VAL A 77 -3.49 5.42 2.19
CA VAL A 77 -2.09 5.84 2.34
C VAL A 77 -1.72 6.06 3.80
N ARG A 78 -2.54 6.82 4.54
CA ARG A 78 -2.32 7.08 5.97
C ARG A 78 -2.32 5.80 6.80
N TYR A 79 -3.18 4.85 6.41
CA TYR A 79 -3.27 3.54 7.05
C TYR A 79 -2.00 2.71 6.89
N ILE A 80 -1.45 2.68 5.66
CA ILE A 80 -0.19 1.98 5.37
C ILE A 80 0.97 2.61 6.13
N ASP A 81 1.06 3.95 6.15
CA ASP A 81 2.11 4.67 6.86
C ASP A 81 2.11 4.39 8.37
N ALA A 82 0.92 4.35 8.99
CA ALA A 82 0.78 4.03 10.40
C ALA A 82 1.30 2.63 10.73
N HIS A 83 0.95 1.63 9.92
CA HIS A 83 1.42 0.25 10.08
C HIS A 83 2.91 0.10 9.82
N LEU A 84 3.45 0.83 8.87
CA LEU A 84 4.88 0.84 8.60
C LEU A 84 5.66 1.44 9.78
N ALA A 85 5.14 2.50 10.39
CA ALA A 85 5.73 3.10 11.59
C ALA A 85 5.67 2.14 12.80
N GLU A 86 4.55 1.41 12.98
CA GLU A 86 4.42 0.38 14.03
C GLU A 86 5.38 -0.79 13.80
N THR A 87 5.53 -1.23 12.56
CA THR A 87 6.47 -2.30 12.16
C THR A 87 7.91 -1.88 12.46
N ARG A 88 8.30 -0.67 12.05
CA ARG A 88 9.64 -0.13 12.33
C ARG A 88 9.91 0.03 13.82
N ARG A 89 8.92 0.49 14.60
CA ARG A 89 9.02 0.57 16.07
C ARG A 89 9.18 -0.82 16.69
N SER A 90 8.42 -1.81 16.24
CA SER A 90 8.50 -3.18 16.74
C SER A 90 9.87 -3.83 16.45
N VAL A 91 10.41 -3.62 15.25
CA VAL A 91 11.76 -4.08 14.87
C VAL A 91 12.84 -3.37 15.70
N ALA A 92 12.72 -2.05 15.92
CA ALA A 92 13.66 -1.29 16.74
C ALA A 92 13.62 -1.67 18.23
N LEU A 93 12.47 -2.12 18.73
CA LEU A 93 12.29 -2.60 20.11
C LEU A 93 12.73 -4.06 20.31
N GLY A 94 13.24 -4.74 19.27
CA GLY A 94 13.73 -6.11 19.38
C GLY A 94 12.63 -7.16 19.58
N SER A 95 11.37 -6.80 19.34
CA SER A 95 10.26 -7.75 19.36
C SER A 95 10.29 -8.58 18.10
N GLN A 96 11.14 -9.61 18.09
CA GLN A 96 11.19 -10.58 17.02
C GLN A 96 9.86 -11.36 17.01
N PRO A 97 9.02 -11.29 15.96
CA PRO A 97 7.85 -12.11 15.91
C PRO A 97 8.31 -13.51 15.49
N TYR A 98 8.05 -14.47 16.38
CA TYR A 98 8.28 -15.91 16.23
C TYR A 98 9.67 -16.42 16.66
N ARG A 99 9.72 -16.91 17.90
CA ARG A 99 10.51 -18.08 18.29
C ARG A 99 9.54 -19.15 18.80
#